data_AF-S5DKW2-F1
#
_entry.id   AF-S5DKW2-F1
#
_cell.length_a   1.000
_cell.length_b   1.000
_cell.length_c   1.000
_cell.angle_alpha   90.00
_cell.angle_beta   90.00
_cell.angle_gamma   90.00
#
_symmetry.space_group_name_H-M   'P 1'
#
loop_
_entity.id
_entity.type
_entity.pdbx_description
1 polymer ?
#
loop_
_entity_poly.entity_id
_entity_poly.type
_entity_poly.pdbx_seq_one_letter_code
_entity_poly.pdbx_strand_id
1 'polypeptide(L)'
;RILNKDWKNWKDKEIDPYVVPRPGHADLVGTAKYNHEDIRFVLERASARETAMRTAIGAIAAEVLEELGINIVGYVSAIGEVSYQQNVKDKVKKEKVTKSNVGCPDTVSSKLMEEEILSARKNKDTLGGSITCIATGVPATIGSFVHWDKKLDAILAKQFMSVQSVKAVEIGKGVDVAKQFGTEVQDQYSLDEKKINKISNNLGGFEGGMTNGEDLHITAYLKPISTTLTPINSIDLAEKIETETVYERSDTCAVPRAIPIFEAVMAFEILNNLLLKTGGDNKKEIRRNFNNIPKLEVDEFNMKNQSWNMKYNVE
;
A
#
# COMPACT_ATOMS: atom_id res chain seq x y z
N ARG A 1 22.24 0.45 9.28
CA ARG A 1 22.46 1.33 8.10
C ARG A 1 22.37 0.48 6.84
N ILE A 2 21.63 0.91 5.82
CA ILE A 2 21.62 0.26 4.50
C ILE A 2 22.72 0.90 3.64
N LEU A 3 23.75 0.13 3.28
CA LEU A 3 24.83 0.62 2.42
C LEU A 3 24.46 0.47 0.95
N ASN A 4 24.82 1.48 0.13
CA ASN A 4 24.81 1.33 -1.32
C ASN A 4 26.12 0.65 -1.75
N LYS A 5 26.07 -0.66 -2.05
CA LYS A 5 27.26 -1.41 -2.51
C LYS A 5 27.79 -0.87 -3.84
N ASP A 6 26.91 -0.31 -4.66
CA ASP A 6 27.24 0.23 -5.98
C ASP A 6 28.00 1.56 -5.88
N TRP A 7 28.01 2.22 -4.72
CA TRP A 7 28.76 3.48 -4.50
C TRP A 7 30.21 3.41 -4.97
N LYS A 8 30.87 2.24 -4.83
CA LYS A 8 32.24 2.03 -5.31
C LYS A 8 32.41 2.28 -6.81
N ASN A 9 31.36 2.04 -7.60
CA ASN A 9 31.32 2.22 -9.04
C ASN A 9 30.99 3.66 -9.45
N TRP A 10 30.48 4.48 -8.52
CA TRP A 10 30.04 5.86 -8.78
C TRP A 10 30.97 6.93 -8.23
N LYS A 11 31.70 6.64 -7.15
CA LYS A 11 32.46 7.66 -6.38
C LYS A 11 33.51 8.45 -7.19
N ASP A 12 34.16 7.81 -8.16
CA ASP A 12 35.24 8.40 -8.96
C ASP A 12 34.88 8.42 -10.46
N LYS A 13 33.62 8.11 -10.81
CA LYS A 13 33.18 7.98 -12.20
C LYS A 13 32.91 9.36 -12.78
N GLU A 14 33.39 9.61 -14.00
CA GLU A 14 32.95 10.74 -14.82
C GLU A 14 31.56 10.42 -15.40
N ILE A 15 30.66 11.39 -15.33
CA ILE A 15 29.21 11.18 -15.39
C ILE A 15 28.62 12.03 -16.53
N ASP A 16 28.33 11.41 -17.70
CA ASP A 16 27.88 12.09 -18.94
C ASP A 16 26.48 12.71 -18.80
N PRO A 17 26.24 14.01 -18.96
CA PRO A 17 24.95 14.68 -18.65
C PRO A 17 23.68 13.88 -19.01
N TYR A 18 22.74 13.71 -18.08
CA TYR A 18 21.46 13.06 -18.37
C TYR A 18 20.42 14.12 -18.72
N VAL A 19 20.13 14.26 -20.00
CA VAL A 19 19.33 15.38 -20.55
C VAL A 19 18.04 14.93 -21.25
N VAL A 20 17.82 13.62 -21.39
CA VAL A 20 16.62 13.03 -22.00
C VAL A 20 15.71 12.47 -20.91
N PRO A 21 14.56 13.11 -20.60
CA PRO A 21 13.66 12.65 -19.55
C PRO A 21 12.89 11.39 -19.98
N ARG A 22 12.57 10.52 -19.03
CA ARG A 22 11.74 9.33 -19.31
C ARG A 22 10.26 9.64 -19.12
N PRO A 23 9.40 9.41 -20.14
CA PRO A 23 7.96 9.58 -19.99
C PRO A 23 7.40 8.78 -18.80
N GLY A 24 6.62 9.45 -17.97
CA GLY A 24 6.04 8.87 -16.76
C GLY A 24 6.96 8.80 -15.54
N HIS A 25 8.24 9.16 -15.66
CA HIS A 25 9.11 9.36 -14.49
C HIS A 25 9.01 10.82 -13.97
N ALA A 26 9.66 11.11 -12.84
CA ALA A 26 9.75 12.45 -12.28
C ALA A 26 10.68 13.39 -13.07
N ASP A 27 11.40 12.86 -14.07
CA ASP A 27 12.54 13.50 -14.73
C ASP A 27 12.23 14.92 -15.24
N LEU A 28 11.27 15.06 -16.18
CA LEU A 28 10.95 16.34 -16.80
C LEU A 28 10.42 17.37 -15.80
N VAL A 29 9.37 16.98 -15.06
CA VAL A 29 8.68 17.89 -14.12
C VAL A 29 9.53 18.24 -12.90
N GLY A 30 10.36 17.31 -12.42
CA GLY A 30 11.28 17.54 -11.32
C GLY A 30 12.42 18.47 -11.73
N THR A 31 12.97 18.28 -12.92
CA THR A 31 14.08 19.10 -13.44
C THR A 31 13.59 20.53 -13.63
N ALA A 32 12.41 20.71 -14.23
CA ALA A 32 11.76 22.01 -14.35
C ALA A 32 11.44 22.64 -12.97
N LYS A 33 10.91 21.86 -12.02
CA LYS A 33 10.54 22.35 -10.68
C LYS A 33 11.72 22.91 -9.91
N TYR A 34 12.89 22.26 -10.01
CA TYR A 34 14.08 22.63 -9.24
C TYR A 34 15.12 23.40 -10.06
N ASN A 35 14.81 23.71 -11.32
CA ASN A 35 15.69 24.38 -12.26
C ASN A 35 17.08 23.71 -12.31
N HIS A 36 17.09 22.39 -12.45
CA HIS A 36 18.32 21.61 -12.55
C HIS A 36 18.85 21.60 -13.98
N GLU A 37 20.17 21.61 -14.12
CA GLU A 37 20.88 21.49 -15.40
C GLU A 37 21.10 20.02 -15.81
N ASP A 38 20.94 19.07 -14.87
CA ASP A 38 21.02 17.63 -15.11
C ASP A 38 19.85 16.92 -14.41
N ILE A 39 19.14 16.05 -15.15
CA ILE A 39 18.00 15.26 -14.66
C ILE A 39 18.42 14.30 -13.53
N ARG A 40 19.70 13.94 -13.43
CA ARG A 40 20.23 13.05 -12.38
C ARG A 40 19.89 13.48 -10.97
N PHE A 41 19.93 14.78 -10.71
CA PHE A 41 19.59 15.33 -9.40
C PHE A 41 18.16 14.95 -8.98
N VAL A 42 17.26 14.74 -9.95
CA VAL A 42 15.90 14.25 -9.72
C VAL A 42 15.86 12.74 -9.62
N LEU A 43 16.38 12.03 -10.63
CA LEU A 43 16.16 10.58 -10.75
C LEU A 43 16.78 9.80 -9.58
N GLU A 44 17.91 10.26 -9.03
CA GLU A 44 18.59 9.62 -7.90
C GLU A 44 17.70 9.59 -6.64
N ARG A 45 16.91 10.65 -6.40
CA ARG A 45 15.99 10.70 -5.25
C ARG A 45 14.62 10.11 -5.57
N ALA A 46 14.12 10.32 -6.78
CA ALA A 46 12.82 9.80 -7.21
C ALA A 46 12.82 8.27 -7.38
N SER A 47 13.99 7.66 -7.55
CA SER A 47 14.19 6.22 -7.65
C SER A 47 13.52 5.46 -6.50
N ALA A 48 12.88 4.34 -6.85
CA ALA A 48 12.30 3.41 -5.89
C ALA A 48 13.35 2.80 -4.93
N ARG A 49 14.66 3.03 -5.13
CA ARG A 49 15.69 2.64 -4.15
C ARG A 49 15.41 3.20 -2.74
N GLU A 50 14.75 4.35 -2.65
CA GLU A 50 14.31 4.96 -1.39
C GLU A 50 13.46 4.03 -0.53
N THR A 51 12.64 3.19 -1.16
CA THR A 51 11.74 2.25 -0.48
C THR A 51 12.48 1.24 0.40
N ALA A 52 13.78 1.00 0.16
CA ALA A 52 14.60 0.18 1.06
C ALA A 52 14.60 0.72 2.50
N MET A 53 14.58 2.05 2.68
CA MET A 53 14.47 2.65 4.00
C MET A 53 13.06 2.55 4.57
N ARG A 54 12.01 2.72 3.73
CA ARG A 54 10.62 2.49 4.16
C ARG A 54 10.42 1.06 4.66
N THR A 55 10.92 0.07 3.93
CA THR A 55 10.88 -1.34 4.33
C THR A 55 11.63 -1.59 5.63
N ALA A 56 12.82 -1.00 5.82
CA ALA A 56 13.56 -1.17 7.06
C ALA A 56 12.85 -0.59 8.29
N ILE A 57 12.23 0.59 8.15
CA ILE A 57 11.46 1.21 9.23
C ILE A 57 10.19 0.43 9.51
N GLY A 58 9.46 0.04 8.46
CA GLY A 58 8.24 -0.75 8.61
C GLY A 58 8.47 -2.16 9.14
N ALA A 59 9.65 -2.75 8.93
CA ALA A 59 10.01 -4.04 9.55
C ALA A 59 10.07 -3.94 11.09
N ILE A 60 10.55 -2.82 11.64
CA ILE A 60 10.51 -2.56 13.09
C ILE A 60 9.06 -2.43 13.55
N ALA A 61 8.23 -1.73 12.78
CA ALA A 61 6.81 -1.61 13.10
C ALA A 61 6.09 -2.96 13.06
N ALA A 62 6.39 -3.79 12.06
CA ALA A 62 5.84 -5.14 11.93
C ALA A 62 6.22 -6.03 13.13
N GLU A 63 7.47 -5.98 13.60
CA GLU A 63 7.90 -6.75 14.79
C GLU A 63 7.12 -6.36 16.05
N VAL A 64 6.89 -5.05 16.25
CA VAL A 64 6.07 -4.57 17.38
C VAL A 64 4.61 -5.02 17.25
N LEU A 65 4.06 -4.98 16.04
CA LEU A 65 2.68 -5.41 15.77
C LEU A 65 2.51 -6.93 15.93
N GLU A 66 3.47 -7.74 15.49
CA GLU A 66 3.46 -9.20 15.65
C GLU A 66 3.44 -9.58 17.14
N GLU A 67 4.19 -8.86 17.99
CA GLU A 67 4.17 -9.01 19.45
C GLU A 67 2.83 -8.64 20.12
N LEU A 68 1.95 -7.94 19.39
CA LEU A 68 0.58 -7.64 19.79
C LEU A 68 -0.45 -8.55 19.12
N GLY A 69 -0.01 -9.53 18.32
CA GLY A 69 -0.87 -10.46 17.59
C GLY A 69 -1.44 -9.91 16.28
N ILE A 70 -0.95 -8.77 15.81
CA ILE A 70 -1.31 -8.17 14.52
C ILE A 70 -0.37 -8.72 13.45
N ASN A 71 -0.91 -9.35 12.41
CA ASN A 71 -0.12 -9.94 11.33
C ASN A 71 -0.48 -9.31 9.99
N ILE A 72 0.54 -9.02 9.18
CA ILE A 72 0.36 -8.41 7.86
C ILE A 72 0.90 -9.37 6.79
N VAL A 73 0.11 -9.56 5.74
CA VAL A 73 0.50 -10.33 4.54
C VAL A 73 0.12 -9.53 3.31
N GLY A 74 1.10 -9.23 2.48
CA GLY A 74 0.93 -8.72 1.13
C GLY A 74 1.06 -9.83 0.09
N TYR A 75 0.35 -9.70 -1.02
CA TYR A 75 0.49 -10.61 -2.15
C TYR A 75 0.18 -9.89 -3.47
N VAL A 76 0.68 -10.42 -4.57
CA VAL A 76 0.36 -9.93 -5.91
C VAL A 76 -1.04 -10.38 -6.31
N SER A 77 -1.93 -9.42 -6.52
CA SER A 77 -3.31 -9.65 -6.97
C SER A 77 -3.47 -9.52 -8.48
N ALA A 78 -2.55 -8.87 -9.20
CA ALA A 78 -2.54 -8.88 -10.66
C ALA A 78 -1.15 -8.59 -11.24
N ILE A 79 -0.86 -9.12 -12.43
CA ILE A 79 0.25 -8.70 -13.30
C ILE A 79 -0.26 -8.69 -14.74
N GLY A 80 -0.06 -7.58 -15.44
CA GLY A 80 -0.63 -7.41 -16.78
C GLY A 80 -2.15 -7.62 -16.78
N GLU A 81 -2.64 -8.46 -17.69
CA GLU A 81 -4.06 -8.81 -17.78
C GLU A 81 -4.48 -9.93 -16.82
N VAL A 82 -3.54 -10.62 -16.19
CA VAL A 82 -3.83 -11.75 -15.29
C VAL A 82 -4.12 -11.24 -13.89
N SER A 83 -5.34 -11.49 -13.40
CA SER A 83 -5.78 -11.12 -12.06
C SER A 83 -6.15 -12.34 -11.21
N TYR A 84 -5.76 -12.31 -9.94
CA TYR A 84 -6.24 -13.19 -8.88
C TYR A 84 -7.19 -12.39 -7.98
N GLN A 85 -8.48 -12.69 -8.07
CA GLN A 85 -9.49 -12.13 -7.18
C GLN A 85 -9.69 -13.06 -5.98
N GLN A 86 -9.20 -12.62 -4.83
CA GLN A 86 -9.43 -13.29 -3.57
C GLN A 86 -10.79 -12.86 -2.99
N ASN A 87 -11.54 -13.81 -2.41
CA ASN A 87 -12.66 -13.44 -1.55
C ASN A 87 -12.13 -12.82 -0.26
N VAL A 88 -12.63 -11.64 0.13
CA VAL A 88 -12.17 -10.91 1.32
C VAL A 88 -12.21 -11.75 2.60
N LYS A 89 -13.06 -12.78 2.67
CA LYS A 89 -13.13 -13.70 3.83
C LYS A 89 -12.04 -14.78 3.86
N ASP A 90 -11.36 -15.03 2.75
CA ASP A 90 -10.37 -16.10 2.65
C ASP A 90 -9.07 -15.69 3.32
N LYS A 91 -8.46 -16.61 4.07
CA LYS A 91 -7.14 -16.36 4.67
C LYS A 91 -6.02 -16.59 3.66
N VAL A 92 -5.13 -15.61 3.50
CA VAL A 92 -3.87 -15.79 2.79
C VAL A 92 -2.83 -16.38 3.73
N LYS A 93 -2.20 -17.48 3.31
CA LYS A 93 -1.06 -18.06 4.01
C LYS A 93 0.23 -17.44 3.48
N LYS A 94 1.01 -16.81 4.35
CA LYS A 94 2.31 -16.18 4.01
C LYS A 94 3.24 -17.14 3.28
N GLU A 95 3.22 -18.43 3.64
CA GLU A 95 4.04 -19.45 3.01
C GLU A 95 3.72 -19.63 1.52
N LYS A 96 2.43 -19.51 1.12
CA LYS A 96 2.04 -19.62 -0.29
C LYS A 96 2.59 -18.46 -1.11
N VAL A 97 2.53 -17.25 -0.56
CA VAL A 97 3.10 -16.04 -1.18
C VAL A 97 4.62 -16.21 -1.36
N THR A 98 5.33 -16.58 -0.29
CA THR A 98 6.80 -16.71 -0.34
C THR A 98 7.31 -17.83 -1.26
N LYS A 99 6.49 -18.86 -1.51
CA LYS A 99 6.82 -19.97 -2.42
C LYS A 99 6.53 -19.66 -3.89
N SER A 100 5.72 -18.64 -4.18
CA SER A 100 5.41 -18.20 -5.54
C SER A 100 6.55 -17.32 -6.07
N ASN A 101 6.96 -17.54 -7.32
CA ASN A 101 7.98 -16.72 -7.98
C ASN A 101 7.51 -15.26 -8.21
N VAL A 102 6.19 -15.06 -8.28
CA VAL A 102 5.56 -13.74 -8.48
C VAL A 102 4.82 -13.25 -7.24
N GLY A 103 4.84 -14.00 -6.13
CA GLY A 103 4.16 -13.61 -4.90
C GLY A 103 2.62 -13.68 -4.96
N CYS A 104 2.06 -14.45 -5.88
CA CYS A 104 0.62 -14.73 -5.94
C CYS A 104 0.32 -16.04 -5.17
N PRO A 105 -0.65 -16.09 -4.25
CA PRO A 105 -0.89 -17.27 -3.41
C PRO A 105 -1.67 -18.37 -4.15
N ASP A 106 -2.24 -18.07 -5.31
CA ASP A 106 -2.91 -19.02 -6.20
C ASP A 106 -1.93 -19.59 -7.24
N THR A 107 -1.85 -20.92 -7.33
CA THR A 107 -0.85 -21.59 -8.17
C THR A 107 -1.15 -21.46 -9.66
N VAL A 108 -2.43 -21.39 -10.05
CA VAL A 108 -2.84 -21.24 -11.44
C VAL A 108 -2.53 -19.82 -11.91
N SER A 109 -3.01 -18.83 -11.16
CA SER A 109 -2.77 -17.41 -11.46
C SER A 109 -1.29 -17.06 -11.41
N SER A 110 -0.52 -17.62 -10.46
CA SER A 110 0.94 -17.44 -10.39
C SER A 110 1.62 -17.86 -11.70
N LYS A 111 1.28 -19.02 -12.26
CA LYS A 111 1.87 -19.50 -13.52
C LYS A 111 1.51 -18.60 -14.71
N LEU A 112 0.25 -18.19 -14.81
CA LEU A 112 -0.21 -17.28 -15.86
C LEU A 112 0.49 -15.91 -15.78
N MET A 113 0.67 -15.38 -14.56
CA MET A 113 1.43 -14.14 -14.34
C MET A 113 2.91 -14.29 -14.70
N GLU A 114 3.54 -15.45 -14.44
CA GLU A 114 4.91 -15.75 -14.86
C GLU A 114 5.04 -15.77 -16.39
N GLU A 115 4.09 -16.40 -17.09
CA GLU A 115 4.02 -16.42 -18.54
C GLU A 115 3.87 -15.01 -19.13
N GLU A 116 3.04 -14.16 -18.50
CA GLU A 116 2.85 -12.77 -18.91
C GLU A 116 4.15 -11.95 -18.79
N ILE A 117 4.89 -12.11 -17.69
CA ILE A 117 6.22 -11.48 -17.51
C ILE A 117 7.20 -11.98 -18.58
N LEU A 118 7.22 -13.27 -18.88
CA LEU A 118 8.10 -13.81 -19.92
C LEU A 118 7.75 -13.28 -21.31
N SER A 119 6.45 -13.14 -21.60
CA SER A 119 5.94 -12.54 -22.84
C SER A 119 6.39 -11.08 -22.98
N ALA A 120 6.15 -10.25 -21.96
CA ALA A 120 6.60 -8.85 -21.95
C ALA A 120 8.13 -8.73 -22.11
N ARG A 121 8.90 -9.61 -21.46
CA ARG A 121 10.36 -9.62 -21.60
C ARG A 121 10.79 -9.94 -23.03
N LYS A 122 10.15 -10.92 -23.68
CA LYS A 122 10.41 -11.26 -25.09
C LYS A 122 10.08 -10.08 -26.01
N ASN A 123 9.05 -9.33 -25.68
CA ASN A 123 8.62 -8.13 -26.41
C ASN A 123 9.41 -6.87 -26.03
N LYS A 124 10.45 -6.98 -25.17
CA LYS A 124 11.26 -5.85 -24.68
C LYS A 124 10.43 -4.75 -24.00
N ASP A 125 9.33 -5.15 -23.37
CA ASP A 125 8.39 -4.28 -22.69
C ASP A 125 8.36 -4.55 -21.17
N THR A 126 7.50 -3.82 -20.46
CA THR A 126 7.36 -3.87 -19.01
C THR A 126 5.90 -3.99 -18.59
N LEU A 127 5.67 -4.55 -17.41
CA LEU A 127 4.34 -4.75 -16.86
C LEU A 127 4.18 -4.05 -15.51
N GLY A 128 2.95 -3.59 -15.30
CA GLY A 128 2.44 -3.20 -14.00
C GLY A 128 1.64 -4.34 -13.37
N GLY A 129 0.79 -4.00 -12.41
CA GLY A 129 -0.03 -4.95 -11.71
C GLY A 129 -0.61 -4.38 -10.42
N SER A 130 -1.06 -5.24 -9.52
CA SER A 130 -1.58 -4.83 -8.22
C SER A 130 -1.09 -5.71 -7.08
N ILE A 131 -1.02 -5.12 -5.90
CA ILE A 131 -0.67 -5.78 -4.65
C ILE A 131 -1.77 -5.51 -3.64
N THR A 132 -2.26 -6.57 -3.01
CA THR A 132 -3.22 -6.48 -1.92
C THR A 132 -2.50 -6.82 -0.61
N CYS A 133 -2.69 -5.98 0.40
CA CYS A 133 -2.21 -6.21 1.75
C CYS A 133 -3.39 -6.44 2.69
N ILE A 134 -3.24 -7.46 3.54
CA ILE A 134 -4.20 -7.84 4.57
C ILE A 134 -3.54 -7.71 5.94
N ALA A 135 -4.13 -6.93 6.84
CA ALA A 135 -3.75 -6.92 8.25
C ALA A 135 -4.82 -7.60 9.09
N THR A 136 -4.43 -8.63 9.84
CA THR A 136 -5.31 -9.42 10.70
C THR A 136 -5.02 -9.14 12.17
N GLY A 137 -6.01 -9.30 13.02
CA GLY A 137 -5.87 -9.07 14.48
C GLY A 137 -5.83 -7.59 14.88
N VAL A 138 -6.10 -6.68 13.95
CA VAL A 138 -6.16 -5.24 14.23
C VAL A 138 -7.41 -4.96 15.10
N PRO A 139 -7.28 -4.37 16.29
CA PRO A 139 -8.44 -4.10 17.13
C PRO A 139 -9.30 -3.00 16.49
N ALA A 140 -10.58 -2.99 16.84
CA ALA A 140 -11.48 -1.92 16.43
C ALA A 140 -11.05 -0.56 17.03
N THR A 141 -11.61 0.52 16.49
CA THR A 141 -11.52 1.90 17.00
C THR A 141 -10.16 2.59 16.88
N ILE A 142 -9.26 2.11 16.00
CA ILE A 142 -8.05 2.84 15.60
C ILE A 142 -8.39 3.78 14.42
N GLY A 143 -7.83 4.98 14.38
CA GLY A 143 -8.24 6.05 13.46
C GLY A 143 -9.35 6.90 14.06
N SER A 144 -9.90 7.84 13.29
CA SER A 144 -11.02 8.66 13.75
C SER A 144 -11.86 9.25 12.63
N PHE A 145 -13.16 9.37 12.88
CA PHE A 145 -14.12 10.05 12.01
C PHE A 145 -14.15 11.58 12.22
N VAL A 146 -13.59 12.08 13.33
CA VAL A 146 -13.76 13.48 13.77
C VAL A 146 -13.17 14.50 12.81
N HIS A 147 -12.05 14.16 12.16
CA HIS A 147 -11.44 14.98 11.13
C HIS A 147 -10.99 14.13 9.95
N TRP A 148 -11.06 14.71 8.76
CA TRP A 148 -10.80 14.04 7.50
C TRP A 148 -9.38 13.47 7.39
N ASP A 149 -8.39 14.10 8.02
CA ASP A 149 -6.98 13.71 8.03
C ASP A 149 -6.64 12.67 9.12
N LYS A 150 -7.60 12.32 9.98
CA LYS A 150 -7.48 11.29 11.03
C LYS A 150 -8.13 9.96 10.65
N LYS A 151 -8.75 9.90 9.48
CA LYS A 151 -9.34 8.67 8.92
C LYS A 151 -8.22 7.72 8.49
N LEU A 152 -8.15 6.54 9.09
CA LEU A 152 -7.04 5.60 8.89
C LEU A 152 -7.00 5.04 7.47
N ASP A 153 -8.15 4.76 6.87
CA ASP A 153 -8.27 4.38 5.46
C ASP A 153 -7.69 5.47 4.53
N ALA A 154 -7.97 6.75 4.80
CA ALA A 154 -7.41 7.88 4.05
C ALA A 154 -5.89 8.01 4.25
N ILE A 155 -5.39 7.81 5.48
CA ILE A 155 -3.96 7.80 5.79
C ILE A 155 -3.25 6.67 5.04
N LEU A 156 -3.79 5.45 5.11
CA LEU A 156 -3.24 4.29 4.41
C LEU A 156 -3.29 4.49 2.89
N ALA A 157 -4.40 4.98 2.35
CA ALA A 157 -4.52 5.29 0.93
C ALA A 157 -3.47 6.30 0.46
N LYS A 158 -3.25 7.38 1.24
CA LYS A 158 -2.19 8.36 0.98
C LYS A 158 -0.82 7.68 0.96
N GLN A 159 -0.50 6.85 1.96
CA GLN A 159 0.82 6.22 2.02
C GLN A 159 1.04 5.18 0.93
N PHE A 160 0.04 4.35 0.62
CA PHE A 160 0.09 3.40 -0.50
C PHE A 160 0.26 4.14 -1.82
N MET A 161 -0.51 5.21 -2.06
CA MET A 161 -0.38 6.06 -3.26
C MET A 161 0.99 6.75 -3.35
N SER A 162 1.64 7.02 -2.21
CA SER A 162 2.96 7.66 -2.17
C SER A 162 4.11 6.73 -2.57
N VAL A 163 3.89 5.43 -2.68
CA VAL A 163 4.89 4.47 -3.17
C VAL A 163 5.04 4.67 -4.67
N GLN A 164 6.29 4.62 -5.15
CA GLN A 164 6.62 4.84 -6.56
C GLN A 164 5.81 3.92 -7.47
N SER A 165 5.42 4.43 -8.64
CA SER A 165 4.58 3.77 -9.64
C SER A 165 3.12 3.52 -9.27
N VAL A 166 2.66 3.80 -8.05
CA VAL A 166 1.24 3.63 -7.71
C VAL A 166 0.39 4.70 -8.38
N LYS A 167 -0.74 4.28 -8.97
CA LYS A 167 -1.69 5.14 -9.69
C LYS A 167 -3.12 5.05 -9.15
N ALA A 168 -3.46 4.00 -8.42
CA ALA A 168 -4.74 3.86 -7.73
C ALA A 168 -4.57 3.05 -6.44
N VAL A 169 -5.46 3.30 -5.48
CA VAL A 169 -5.57 2.53 -4.23
C VAL A 169 -7.04 2.24 -3.96
N GLU A 170 -7.33 1.02 -3.52
CA GLU A 170 -8.67 0.56 -3.16
C GLU A 170 -8.69 0.04 -1.71
N ILE A 171 -9.83 0.25 -1.05
CA ILE A 171 -10.10 -0.26 0.30
C ILE A 171 -11.21 -1.30 0.20
N GLY A 172 -11.03 -2.46 0.84
CA GLY A 172 -12.00 -3.56 0.77
C GLY A 172 -12.27 -4.01 -0.67
N LYS A 173 -13.55 -4.03 -1.06
CA LYS A 173 -13.99 -4.31 -2.45
C LYS A 173 -13.80 -3.14 -3.42
N GLY A 174 -13.25 -2.01 -2.99
CA GLY A 174 -12.80 -0.95 -3.88
C GLY A 174 -13.90 -0.36 -4.76
N VAL A 175 -13.62 -0.19 -6.06
CA VAL A 175 -14.55 0.42 -7.01
C VAL A 175 -15.83 -0.43 -7.19
N ASP A 176 -15.81 -1.72 -6.88
CA ASP A 176 -16.98 -2.58 -7.09
C ASP A 176 -18.14 -2.27 -6.15
N VAL A 177 -17.89 -1.71 -4.96
CA VAL A 177 -18.99 -1.31 -4.06
C VAL A 177 -19.80 -0.13 -4.60
N ALA A 178 -19.21 0.70 -5.46
CA ALA A 178 -19.90 1.84 -6.06
C ALA A 178 -20.97 1.43 -7.09
N LYS A 179 -20.99 0.16 -7.51
CA LYS A 179 -21.89 -0.39 -8.52
C LYS A 179 -23.05 -1.20 -7.91
N GLN A 180 -23.10 -1.32 -6.59
CA GLN A 180 -24.01 -2.22 -5.85
C GLN A 180 -25.01 -1.44 -5.00
N PHE A 181 -26.11 -2.08 -4.62
CA PHE A 181 -27.08 -1.46 -3.70
C PHE A 181 -26.51 -1.38 -2.28
N GLY A 182 -26.90 -0.35 -1.52
CA GLY A 182 -26.43 -0.18 -0.15
C GLY A 182 -26.65 -1.43 0.73
N THR A 183 -27.76 -2.13 0.56
CA THR A 183 -28.08 -3.38 1.28
C THR A 183 -27.12 -4.54 0.99
N GLU A 184 -26.41 -4.51 -0.13
CA GLU A 184 -25.43 -5.51 -0.54
C GLU A 184 -24.00 -5.12 -0.11
N VAL A 185 -23.75 -3.82 0.06
CA VAL A 185 -22.45 -3.24 0.40
C VAL A 185 -22.23 -3.17 1.89
N GLN A 186 -23.20 -2.69 2.67
CA GLN A 186 -22.99 -2.45 4.10
C GLN A 186 -22.72 -3.77 4.83
N ASP A 187 -21.65 -3.79 5.64
CA ASP A 187 -21.28 -4.94 6.43
C ASP A 187 -22.21 -5.10 7.63
N GLN A 188 -23.31 -5.84 7.42
CA GLN A 188 -24.38 -5.99 8.39
C GLN A 188 -23.92 -6.68 9.68
N TYR A 189 -24.48 -6.26 10.81
CA TYR A 189 -24.16 -6.82 12.12
C TYR A 189 -25.07 -7.99 12.50
N SER A 190 -24.51 -8.99 13.17
CA SER A 190 -25.26 -10.02 13.89
C SER A 190 -24.81 -10.08 15.34
N LEU A 191 -25.70 -10.53 16.21
CA LEU A 191 -25.43 -10.70 17.63
C LEU A 191 -25.33 -12.18 17.96
N ASP A 192 -24.20 -12.59 18.54
CA ASP A 192 -24.01 -13.91 19.13
C ASP A 192 -23.73 -13.73 20.62
N GLU A 193 -24.73 -14.02 21.45
CA GLU A 193 -24.77 -13.68 22.88
C GLU A 193 -24.47 -12.20 23.14
N LYS A 194 -23.21 -11.88 23.49
CA LYS A 194 -22.71 -10.53 23.76
C LYS A 194 -21.85 -9.96 22.64
N LYS A 195 -21.36 -10.81 21.74
CA LYS A 195 -20.39 -10.44 20.72
C LYS A 195 -21.10 -9.90 19.47
N ILE A 196 -20.72 -8.71 19.04
CA ILE A 196 -21.17 -8.14 17.77
C ILE A 196 -20.26 -8.69 16.67
N ASN A 197 -20.83 -9.42 15.71
CA ASN A 197 -20.13 -9.94 14.55
C ASN A 197 -20.55 -9.19 13.28
N LYS A 198 -19.70 -9.18 12.25
CA LYS A 198 -20.09 -8.73 10.91
C LYS A 198 -20.34 -9.93 10.00
N ILE A 199 -21.35 -9.80 9.16
CA ILE A 199 -21.73 -10.85 8.19
C ILE A 199 -20.79 -10.85 6.98
N SER A 200 -20.20 -9.71 6.64
CA SER A 200 -19.25 -9.52 5.54
C SER A 200 -18.14 -8.53 5.91
N ASN A 201 -17.18 -8.36 5.01
CA ASN A 201 -16.10 -7.38 5.13
C ASN A 201 -15.89 -6.59 3.82
N ASN A 202 -16.98 -6.19 3.17
CA ASN A 202 -16.97 -5.45 1.90
C ASN A 202 -16.20 -4.12 2.02
N LEU A 203 -16.26 -3.49 3.20
CA LEU A 203 -15.59 -2.21 3.49
C LEU A 203 -14.12 -2.39 3.92
N GLY A 204 -13.60 -3.63 3.92
CA GLY A 204 -12.18 -3.92 4.13
C GLY A 204 -11.66 -3.54 5.51
N GLY A 205 -12.48 -3.73 6.54
CA GLY A 205 -12.12 -3.51 7.93
C GLY A 205 -12.28 -2.08 8.42
N PHE A 206 -12.86 -1.19 7.61
CA PHE A 206 -13.05 0.22 7.94
C PHE A 206 -14.51 0.65 7.97
N GLU A 207 -14.87 1.47 8.95
CA GLU A 207 -16.13 2.21 9.01
C GLU A 207 -15.85 3.62 9.53
N GLY A 208 -16.32 4.65 8.82
CA GLY A 208 -16.11 6.05 9.22
C GLY A 208 -14.63 6.48 9.32
N GLY A 209 -13.71 5.76 8.67
CA GLY A 209 -12.27 5.98 8.78
C GLY A 209 -11.62 5.40 10.04
N MET A 210 -12.30 4.47 10.71
CA MET A 210 -11.76 3.72 11.84
C MET A 210 -11.72 2.23 11.54
N THR A 211 -10.80 1.50 12.18
CA THR A 211 -10.87 0.03 12.17
C THR A 211 -12.14 -0.45 12.84
N ASN A 212 -12.80 -1.43 12.24
CA ASN A 212 -14.03 -1.99 12.76
C ASN A 212 -13.83 -3.37 13.44
N GLY A 213 -12.59 -3.88 13.47
CA GLY A 213 -12.22 -5.17 14.08
C GLY A 213 -12.22 -6.36 13.12
N GLU A 214 -12.64 -6.19 11.87
CA GLU A 214 -12.39 -7.16 10.79
C GLU A 214 -10.98 -6.97 10.22
N ASP A 215 -10.54 -7.92 9.40
CA ASP A 215 -9.28 -7.82 8.67
C ASP A 215 -9.27 -6.57 7.78
N LEU A 216 -8.13 -5.86 7.77
CA LEU A 216 -7.97 -4.68 6.92
C LEU A 216 -7.53 -5.10 5.52
N HIS A 217 -8.23 -4.65 4.48
CA HIS A 217 -7.89 -4.94 3.09
C HIS A 217 -7.61 -3.66 2.31
N ILE A 218 -6.43 -3.59 1.70
CA ILE A 218 -6.02 -2.47 0.86
C ILE A 218 -5.26 -2.97 -0.36
N THR A 219 -5.60 -2.46 -1.54
CA THR A 219 -4.96 -2.83 -2.81
C THR A 219 -4.32 -1.62 -3.46
N ALA A 220 -3.06 -1.71 -3.87
CA ALA A 220 -2.38 -0.70 -4.69
C ALA A 220 -2.21 -1.17 -6.12
N TYR A 221 -2.45 -0.28 -7.09
CA TYR A 221 -2.29 -0.52 -8.52
C TYR A 221 -1.07 0.22 -9.02
N LEU A 222 -0.06 -0.53 -9.47
CA LEU A 222 1.21 -0.04 -9.95
C LEU A 222 1.20 -0.02 -11.48
N LYS A 223 1.53 1.13 -12.07
CA LYS A 223 1.82 1.20 -13.51
C LYS A 223 3.12 0.44 -13.84
N PRO A 224 3.33 0.05 -15.12
CA PRO A 224 4.63 -0.38 -15.58
C PRO A 224 5.73 0.64 -15.26
N ILE A 225 6.96 0.16 -15.07
CA ILE A 225 8.10 1.05 -14.82
C ILE A 225 8.36 1.93 -16.04
N SER A 226 8.90 3.13 -15.82
CA SER A 226 9.01 4.15 -16.87
C SER A 226 10.17 3.94 -17.85
N THR A 227 11.02 2.95 -17.61
CA THR A 227 12.13 2.60 -18.49
C THR A 227 11.79 1.29 -19.20
N THR A 228 11.65 1.36 -20.51
CA THR A 228 11.44 0.22 -21.41
C THR A 228 12.73 -0.12 -22.15
N LEU A 229 12.89 -1.39 -22.57
CA LEU A 229 14.00 -1.80 -23.43
C LEU A 229 13.77 -1.34 -24.88
N THR A 230 12.52 -1.32 -25.32
CA THR A 230 12.09 -0.64 -26.54
C THR A 230 12.07 0.86 -26.27
N PRO A 231 12.89 1.68 -26.96
CA PRO A 231 12.89 3.12 -26.76
C PRO A 231 11.52 3.72 -27.13
N ILE A 232 11.14 4.79 -26.44
CA ILE A 232 9.93 5.57 -26.73
C ILE A 232 10.28 7.04 -26.94
N ASN A 233 9.40 7.79 -27.60
CA ASN A 233 9.61 9.20 -27.89
C ASN A 233 9.87 10.02 -26.62
N SER A 234 10.87 10.88 -26.71
CA SER A 234 11.24 11.88 -25.71
C SER A 234 11.84 13.12 -26.40
N ILE A 235 12.44 14.02 -25.63
CA ILE A 235 13.06 15.26 -26.10
C ILE A 235 14.42 15.38 -25.42
N ASP A 236 15.46 15.66 -26.19
CA ASP A 236 16.73 16.10 -25.63
C ASP A 236 16.59 17.57 -25.19
N LEU A 237 16.65 17.81 -23.88
CA LEU A 237 16.44 19.15 -23.33
C LEU A 237 17.63 20.09 -23.58
N ALA A 238 18.83 19.56 -23.83
CA ALA A 238 20.01 20.35 -24.15
C ALA A 238 19.99 20.77 -25.62
N GLU A 239 19.80 19.81 -26.52
CA GLU A 239 19.81 20.03 -27.98
C GLU A 239 18.47 20.55 -28.51
N LYS A 240 17.40 20.46 -27.73
CA LYS A 240 16.02 20.92 -28.06
C LYS A 240 15.43 20.23 -29.28
N ILE A 241 15.68 18.93 -29.41
CA ILE A 241 15.20 18.08 -30.50
C ILE A 241 14.42 16.87 -29.96
N GLU A 242 13.50 16.36 -30.76
CA GLU A 242 12.88 15.06 -30.50
C GLU A 242 13.93 13.96 -30.58
N THR A 243 13.82 12.99 -29.67
CA THR A 243 14.73 11.83 -29.59
C THR A 243 14.00 10.65 -28.97
N GLU A 244 14.71 9.56 -28.69
CA GLU A 244 14.18 8.42 -27.95
C GLU A 244 14.82 8.30 -26.57
N THR A 245 14.12 7.68 -25.62
CA THR A 245 14.62 7.44 -24.27
C THR A 245 15.88 6.58 -24.25
N VAL A 246 16.84 6.94 -23.39
CA VAL A 246 18.03 6.12 -23.09
C VAL A 246 17.71 5.09 -22.00
N TYR A 247 18.13 3.85 -22.23
CA TYR A 247 17.96 2.76 -21.27
C TYR A 247 18.82 2.96 -20.01
N GLU A 248 18.19 2.95 -18.84
CA GLU A 248 18.87 3.05 -17.53
C GLU A 248 18.88 1.71 -16.80
N ARG A 249 17.68 1.18 -16.53
CA ARG A 249 17.45 -0.10 -15.85
C ARG A 249 16.03 -0.57 -16.12
N SER A 250 15.82 -1.85 -16.39
CA SER A 250 14.46 -2.39 -16.41
C SER A 250 14.40 -3.80 -15.82
N ASP A 251 13.74 -3.91 -14.66
CA ASP A 251 13.02 -5.13 -14.34
C ASP A 251 11.82 -5.21 -15.29
N THR A 252 11.51 -6.37 -15.88
CA THR A 252 10.29 -6.50 -16.71
C THR A 252 9.02 -6.25 -15.89
N CYS A 253 9.01 -6.68 -14.63
CA CYS A 253 7.91 -6.42 -13.70
C CYS A 253 8.48 -6.29 -12.29
N ALA A 254 8.22 -5.14 -11.65
CA ALA A 254 8.69 -4.86 -10.29
C ALA A 254 7.66 -5.25 -9.20
N VAL A 255 6.44 -5.62 -9.59
CA VAL A 255 5.31 -5.86 -8.67
C VAL A 255 5.64 -6.91 -7.60
N PRO A 256 6.18 -8.11 -7.91
CA PRO A 256 6.49 -9.11 -6.87
C PRO A 256 7.45 -8.59 -5.79
N ARG A 257 8.43 -7.77 -6.19
CA ARG A 257 9.44 -7.22 -5.27
C ARG A 257 8.89 -6.09 -4.40
N ALA A 258 7.74 -5.52 -4.76
CA ALA A 258 7.12 -4.44 -4.02
C ALA A 258 6.24 -4.92 -2.85
N ILE A 259 5.93 -6.22 -2.75
CA ILE A 259 5.17 -6.79 -1.61
C ILE A 259 5.69 -6.28 -0.25
N PRO A 260 6.98 -6.48 0.12
CA PRO A 260 7.48 -6.07 1.42
C PRO A 260 7.49 -4.53 1.62
N ILE A 261 7.38 -3.74 0.55
CA ILE A 261 7.25 -2.28 0.67
C ILE A 261 5.86 -1.93 1.18
N PHE A 262 4.81 -2.53 0.60
CA PHE A 262 3.42 -2.27 1.02
C PHE A 262 3.10 -2.85 2.39
N GLU A 263 3.63 -4.05 2.71
CA GLU A 263 3.54 -4.60 4.07
C GLU A 263 4.15 -3.63 5.10
N ALA A 264 5.34 -3.12 4.81
CA ALA A 264 6.04 -2.18 5.69
C ALA A 264 5.32 -0.84 5.86
N VAL A 265 4.79 -0.29 4.76
CA VAL A 265 4.00 0.96 4.80
C VAL A 265 2.73 0.78 5.62
N MET A 266 2.03 -0.34 5.46
CA MET A 266 0.84 -0.68 6.26
C MET A 266 1.20 -0.86 7.73
N ALA A 267 2.26 -1.61 8.04
CA ALA A 267 2.73 -1.84 9.40
C ALA A 267 3.05 -0.53 10.13
N PHE A 268 3.77 0.37 9.44
CA PHE A 268 4.14 1.67 10.00
C PHE A 268 2.92 2.49 10.39
N GLU A 269 1.93 2.63 9.50
CA GLU A 269 0.75 3.45 9.79
C GLU A 269 -0.21 2.82 10.80
N ILE A 270 -0.35 1.50 10.80
CA ILE A 270 -1.15 0.80 11.83
C ILE A 270 -0.51 1.04 13.20
N LEU A 271 0.80 0.84 13.35
CA LEU A 271 1.48 1.07 14.62
C LEU A 271 1.41 2.54 15.04
N ASN A 272 1.64 3.47 14.13
CA ASN A 272 1.56 4.91 14.40
C ASN A 272 0.18 5.30 14.94
N ASN A 273 -0.90 4.88 14.26
CA ASN A 273 -2.26 5.22 14.69
C ASN A 273 -2.69 4.46 15.94
N LEU A 274 -2.18 3.24 16.16
CA LEU A 274 -2.35 2.54 17.42
C LEU A 274 -1.73 3.33 18.58
N LEU A 275 -0.49 3.78 18.45
CA LEU A 275 0.19 4.56 19.47
C LEU A 275 -0.44 5.94 19.69
N LEU A 276 -0.99 6.58 18.65
CA LEU A 276 -1.79 7.80 18.81
C LEU A 276 -3.05 7.56 19.67
N LYS A 277 -3.66 6.38 19.57
CA LYS A 277 -4.84 6.01 20.37
C LYS A 277 -4.45 5.63 21.80
N THR A 278 -3.42 4.80 21.97
CA THR A 278 -3.13 4.13 23.24
C THR A 278 -2.01 4.77 24.05
N GLY A 279 -1.17 5.60 23.42
CA GLY A 279 0.09 6.05 23.98
C GLY A 279 1.03 4.89 24.35
N GLY A 280 2.03 5.21 25.16
CA GLY A 280 2.93 4.26 25.82
C GLY A 280 4.39 4.41 25.40
N ASP A 281 5.28 4.42 26.39
CA ASP A 281 6.72 4.69 26.17
C ASP A 281 7.57 3.41 26.13
N ASN A 282 7.02 2.29 26.59
CA ASN A 282 7.73 1.01 26.66
C ASN A 282 6.82 -0.18 26.35
N LYS A 283 7.42 -1.34 26.04
CA LYS A 283 6.70 -2.56 25.62
C LYS A 283 5.60 -3.00 26.59
N LYS A 284 5.83 -2.92 27.91
CA LYS A 284 4.83 -3.34 28.91
C LYS A 284 3.63 -2.41 28.92
N GLU A 285 3.86 -1.11 28.84
CA GLU A 285 2.81 -0.11 28.78
C GLU A 285 2.00 -0.22 27.50
N ILE A 286 2.66 -0.32 26.33
CA ILE A 286 2.00 -0.49 25.04
C ILE A 286 1.10 -1.72 25.05
N ARG A 287 1.60 -2.88 25.54
CA ARG A 287 0.80 -4.11 25.63
C ARG A 287 -0.40 -3.96 26.58
N ARG A 288 -0.21 -3.32 27.74
CA ARG A 288 -1.30 -3.06 28.69
C ARG A 288 -2.38 -2.18 28.05
N ASN A 289 -1.99 -1.09 27.41
CA ASN A 289 -2.92 -0.14 26.82
C ASN A 289 -3.64 -0.76 25.60
N PHE A 290 -2.93 -1.56 24.79
CA PHE A 290 -3.51 -2.36 23.71
C PHE A 290 -4.59 -3.31 24.21
N ASN A 291 -4.33 -4.06 25.29
CA ASN A 291 -5.31 -4.99 25.87
C ASN A 291 -6.55 -4.31 26.46
N ASN A 292 -6.46 -3.00 26.72
CA ASN A 292 -7.57 -2.19 27.25
C ASN A 292 -8.34 -1.44 26.15
N ILE A 293 -8.03 -1.65 24.87
CA ILE A 293 -8.84 -1.10 23.78
C ILE A 293 -10.26 -1.70 23.88
N PRO A 294 -11.31 -0.85 23.83
CA PRO A 294 -12.69 -1.32 23.93
C PRO A 294 -12.99 -2.40 22.90
N LYS A 295 -13.66 -3.47 23.36
CA LYS A 295 -14.17 -4.53 22.49
C LYS A 295 -15.55 -4.14 21.96
N LEU A 296 -15.91 -4.66 20.78
CA LEU A 296 -17.26 -4.51 20.24
C LEU A 296 -18.18 -5.60 20.80
N GLU A 297 -18.47 -5.50 22.10
CA GLU A 297 -19.41 -6.35 22.82
C GLU A 297 -20.59 -5.51 23.30
N VAL A 298 -21.82 -6.04 23.26
CA VAL A 298 -23.05 -5.28 23.55
C VAL A 298 -23.04 -4.70 24.97
N ASP A 299 -22.45 -5.41 25.93
CA ASP A 299 -22.38 -4.99 27.34
C ASP A 299 -21.43 -3.78 27.57
N GLU A 300 -20.54 -3.47 26.62
CA GLU A 300 -19.66 -2.29 26.68
C GLU A 300 -20.41 -0.99 26.36
N PHE A 301 -21.63 -1.08 25.79
CA PHE A 301 -22.42 0.07 25.40
C PHE A 301 -23.42 0.47 26.49
N ASN A 302 -23.26 1.68 27.04
CA ASN A 302 -24.23 2.27 27.97
C ASN A 302 -25.28 3.12 27.23
N MET A 303 -26.00 2.52 26.29
CA MET A 303 -27.01 3.19 25.47
C MET A 303 -28.38 3.16 26.15
N LYS A 304 -29.12 4.27 26.06
CA LYS A 304 -30.49 4.40 26.58
C LYS A 304 -31.49 4.41 25.42
N ASN A 305 -32.54 3.61 25.53
CA ASN A 305 -33.67 3.66 24.59
C ASN A 305 -34.62 4.81 24.93
N GLN A 306 -34.11 6.04 24.88
CA GLN A 306 -34.82 7.26 25.24
C GLN A 306 -34.60 8.32 24.17
N SER A 307 -35.64 9.10 23.86
CA SER A 307 -35.53 10.22 22.95
C SER A 307 -34.70 11.35 23.58
N TRP A 308 -33.90 12.02 22.77
CA TRP A 308 -33.10 13.18 23.16
C TRP A 308 -33.11 14.22 22.03
N ASN A 309 -32.84 15.48 22.35
CA ASN A 309 -32.66 16.54 21.38
C ASN A 309 -31.38 17.32 21.69
N MET A 310 -30.75 17.89 20.66
CA MET A 310 -29.44 18.54 20.80
C MET A 310 -29.45 19.79 21.70
N LYS A 311 -30.61 20.43 21.86
CA LYS A 311 -30.78 21.72 22.58
C LYS A 311 -29.64 22.71 22.30
N TYR A 312 -29.22 22.83 21.04
CA TYR A 312 -28.28 23.88 20.69
C TYR A 312 -28.93 25.23 21.02
N ASN A 313 -28.35 25.99 21.95
CA ASN A 313 -28.67 27.40 22.08
C ASN A 313 -28.18 28.07 20.79
N VAL A 314 -29.10 28.61 20.00
CA VAL A 314 -28.82 29.26 18.71
C VAL A 314 -28.71 30.78 18.90
N GLU A 315 -28.29 31.23 20.08
CA GLU A 315 -27.99 32.65 20.37
C GLU A 315 -26.53 32.99 20.07
#